data_AF-A0A820LSE9-F1
#
_entry.id   AF-A0A820LSE9-F1
#
_cell.length_a   1.000
_cell.length_b   1.000
_cell.length_c   1.000
_cell.angle_alpha   90.00
_cell.angle_beta   90.00
_cell.angle_gamma   90.00
#
_symmetry.space_group_name_H-M   'P 1'
#
loop_
_entity.id
_entity.type
_entity.pdbx_description
1 polymer ?
#
loop_
_entity_poly.entity_id
_entity_poly.type
_entity_poly.pdbx_seq_one_letter_code
_entity_poly.pdbx_strand_id
1 'polypeptide(L)' 'AWKDMLLALFNLIDYNHSGFISRNEFADIIKIILDDENGSGSVNDAYVEELTSAMDFDKNGKIDFNEFLG' A
#
# COMPACT_ATOMS: atom_id res chain seq x y z
N ALA A 1 8.63 3.31 18.71
CA ALA A 1 8.49 4.68 18.15
C ALA A 1 8.20 4.65 16.64
N TRP A 2 9.16 4.28 15.78
CA TRP A 2 8.92 4.24 14.31
C TRP A 2 8.24 2.95 13.84
N LYS A 3 8.57 1.79 14.45
CA LYS A 3 7.90 0.52 14.17
C LYS A 3 6.41 0.55 14.51
N ASP A 4 6.04 1.20 15.62
CA ASP A 4 4.64 1.31 16.03
C ASP A 4 3.83 2.17 15.05
N MET A 5 4.45 3.19 14.46
CA MET A 5 3.85 4.00 13.40
C MET A 5 3.65 3.18 12.12
N LEU A 6 4.64 2.39 11.71
CA LEU A 6 4.51 1.52 10.54
C LEU A 6 3.46 0.42 10.75
N LEU A 7 3.35 -0.12 11.96
CA LEU A 7 2.29 -1.05 12.31
C LEU A 7 0.90 -0.39 12.27
N ALA A 8 0.79 0.85 12.77
CA ALA A 8 -0.45 1.61 12.68
C ALA A 8 -0.84 1.91 11.23
N LEU A 9 0.12 2.25 10.38
CA LEU A 9 -0.09 2.44 8.94
C LEU A 9 -0.49 1.14 8.25
N PHE A 10 0.18 0.03 8.55
CA PHE A 10 -0.18 -1.28 8.01
C PHE A 10 -1.62 -1.67 8.36
N ASN A 11 -2.00 -1.53 9.63
CA ASN A 11 -3.36 -1.82 10.10
C ASN A 11 -4.42 -0.85 9.54
N LEU A 12 -4.02 0.36 9.17
CA LEU A 12 -4.92 1.32 8.51
C LEU A 12 -5.18 0.92 7.05
N ILE A 13 -4.17 0.36 6.38
CA ILE A 13 -4.27 -0.10 4.98
C ILE A 13 -4.99 -1.45 4.91
N ASP A 14 -4.62 -2.42 5.75
CA ASP A 14 -5.26 -3.74 5.89
C ASP A 14 -6.61 -3.62 6.63
N TYR A 15 -7.57 -2.96 6.00
CA TYR A 15 -8.88 -2.69 6.58
C TYR A 15 -9.71 -3.97 6.79
N ASN A 16 -9.39 -5.03 6.05
CA ASN A 16 -10.06 -6.33 6.22
C ASN A 16 -9.38 -7.21 7.30
N HIS A 17 -8.26 -6.75 7.87
CA HIS A 17 -7.48 -7.43 8.90
C HIS A 17 -7.06 -8.85 8.51
N SER A 18 -6.69 -9.06 7.25
CA SER A 18 -6.20 -10.36 6.77
C SER A 18 -4.77 -10.64 7.20
N GLY A 19 -4.04 -9.63 7.68
CA GLY A 19 -2.61 -9.68 7.94
C GLY A 19 -1.75 -9.45 6.70
N PHE A 20 -2.37 -9.11 5.57
CA PHE A 20 -1.73 -8.82 4.29
C PHE A 20 -2.38 -7.61 3.65
N ILE A 21 -1.58 -6.75 3.04
CA ILE A 21 -2.11 -5.67 2.21
C ILE A 21 -2.35 -6.23 0.82
N SER A 22 -3.60 -6.30 0.40
CA SER A 22 -3.95 -6.61 -0.98
C SER A 22 -3.69 -5.43 -1.91
N ARG A 23 -3.57 -5.70 -3.21
CA ARG A 23 -3.50 -4.66 -4.25
C ARG A 23 -4.63 -3.63 -4.16
N ASN A 24 -5.84 -4.08 -3.86
CA ASN A 24 -7.00 -3.20 -3.73
C ASN A 24 -6.85 -2.26 -2.53
N GLU A 25 -6.46 -2.81 -1.38
CA GLU A 25 -6.19 -2.01 -0.16
C GLU A 25 -5.10 -0.98 -0.37
N PHE A 26 -4.02 -1.39 -1.04
CA PHE A 26 -2.93 -0.48 -1.39
C PHE A 26 -3.39 0.61 -2.37
N ALA A 27 -4.14 0.23 -3.42
CA ALA A 27 -4.67 1.17 -4.40
C ALA A 27 -5.56 2.24 -3.77
N ASP A 28 -6.47 1.83 -2.89
CA ASP A 28 -7.44 2.72 -2.25
C ASP A 28 -6.73 3.75 -1.38
N ILE A 29 -5.74 3.32 -0.58
CA ILE A 29 -4.97 4.24 0.27
C ILE A 29 -4.02 5.12 -0.53
N ILE A 30 -3.33 4.59 -1.55
CA ILE A 30 -2.44 5.38 -2.39
C ILE A 30 -3.21 6.46 -3.15
N LYS A 31 -4.43 6.16 -3.62
CA LYS A 31 -5.33 7.18 -4.17
C LYS A 31 -5.66 8.23 -3.10
N ILE A 32 -6.00 7.85 -1.87
CA ILE A 32 -6.31 8.83 -0.82
C ILE A 32 -5.11 9.72 -0.41
N ILE A 33 -3.90 9.17 -0.37
CA ILE A 33 -2.69 9.89 0.09
C ILE A 33 -2.06 10.71 -1.05
N LEU A 34 -2.00 10.18 -2.27
CA LEU A 34 -1.30 10.81 -3.39
C LEU A 34 -2.22 11.59 -4.33
N ASP A 35 -3.55 11.41 -4.28
CA ASP A 35 -4.51 12.26 -5.00
C ASP A 35 -4.67 13.58 -4.23
N ASP A 36 -3.59 14.38 -4.26
CA ASP A 36 -3.59 15.75 -3.80
C ASP A 36 -4.46 16.57 -4.76
N GLU A 37 -5.33 17.39 -4.19
CA GLU A 37 -6.30 18.32 -4.77
C GLU A 37 -5.77 19.23 -5.91
N ASN A 38 -4.45 19.22 -6.17
CA ASN A 38 -3.79 19.92 -7.26
C ASN A 38 -3.77 19.19 -8.62
N GLY A 39 -4.33 17.98 -8.73
CA GLY A 39 -4.69 17.38 -10.04
C GLY A 39 -3.54 17.14 -11.03
N SER A 40 -2.30 17.03 -10.55
CA SER A 40 -1.11 16.91 -11.41
C SER A 40 -0.67 15.48 -11.71
N GLY A 41 -1.28 14.48 -11.10
CA GLY A 41 -1.06 13.08 -11.43
C GLY A 41 -2.26 12.28 -11.00
N SER A 42 -3.16 11.97 -11.94
CA SER A 42 -4.13 10.91 -11.71
C SER A 42 -3.32 9.66 -11.37
N VAL A 43 -3.37 9.24 -10.11
CA VAL A 43 -2.82 7.96 -9.67
C VAL A 43 -3.54 6.90 -10.48
N ASN A 44 -2.93 6.52 -11.62
CA ASN A 44 -3.51 5.53 -12.49
C ASN A 44 -3.20 4.15 -11.92
N ASP A 45 -4.02 3.17 -12.29
CA ASP A 45 -3.88 1.82 -11.77
C ASP A 45 -2.52 1.19 -12.15
N ALA A 46 -1.84 1.68 -13.20
CA ALA A 46 -0.52 1.21 -13.59
C ALA A 46 0.60 1.66 -12.63
N TYR A 47 0.51 2.88 -12.09
CA TYR A 47 1.44 3.38 -11.09
C TYR A 47 1.26 2.65 -9.76
N VAL A 48 0.01 2.37 -9.38
CA VAL A 48 -0.29 1.51 -8.22
C VAL A 48 0.26 0.10 -8.41
N GLU A 49 0.09 -0.50 -9.59
CA GLU A 49 0.64 -1.83 -9.88
C GLU A 49 2.17 -1.85 -9.86
N GLU A 50 2.84 -0.82 -10.38
CA GLU A 50 4.29 -0.72 -10.32
C GLU A 50 4.79 -0.66 -8.88
N LEU A 51 4.16 0.17 -8.04
CA LEU A 51 4.51 0.27 -6.62
C LEU A 51 4.22 -1.03 -5.87
N THR A 52 3.06 -1.64 -6.09
CA THR A 52 2.69 -2.87 -5.41
C THR A 52 3.60 -4.02 -5.82
N SER A 53 3.92 -4.12 -7.12
CA SER A 53 4.84 -5.13 -7.66
C SER A 53 6.29 -4.92 -7.21
N ALA A 54 6.69 -3.69 -6.88
CA ALA A 54 8.01 -3.40 -6.33
C ALA A 54 8.14 -3.80 -4.85
N MET A 55 7.01 -3.86 -4.12
CA MET A 55 6.96 -4.24 -2.71
C MET A 55 6.68 -5.74 -2.50
N ASP A 56 5.95 -6.39 -3.40
CA ASP A 56 5.66 -7.83 -3.42
C ASP A 56 6.90 -8.65 -3.85
N PHE A 57 7.81 -8.91 -2.90
CA PHE A 57 9.10 -9.54 -3.16
C PHE A 57 8.96 -11.03 -3.48
N ASP A 58 8.04 -11.72 -2.80
CA ASP A 58 7.79 -13.14 -3.02
C ASP A 58 6.84 -13.41 -4.20
N LYS A 59 6.19 -12.36 -4.74
CA LYS A 59 5.26 -12.38 -5.87
C LYS A 59 3.99 -13.18 -5.59
N ASN A 60 3.54 -13.19 -4.33
CA ASN A 60 2.29 -13.84 -3.93
C ASN A 60 1.04 -12.98 -4.26
N GLY A 61 1.24 -11.74 -4.72
CA GLY A 61 0.19 -10.81 -5.11
C GLY A 61 -0.39 -9.98 -3.96
N LYS A 62 0.26 -10.00 -2.80
CA LYS A 62 -0.06 -9.27 -1.57
C LYS A 62 1.25 -8.84 -0.91
N ILE A 63 1.17 -7.84 -0.04
CA ILE A 63 2.32 -7.34 0.72
C ILE A 63 2.14 -7.76 2.19
N ASP A 64 3.05 -8.58 2.71
CA ASP A 64 3.10 -8.87 4.13
C ASP A 64 3.80 -7.76 4.93
N PHE A 65 3.74 -7.82 6.26
CA PHE A 65 4.34 -6.78 7.10
C PHE A 65 5.85 -6.64 6.93
N ASN A 66 6.59 -7.72 6.67
CA ASN A 66 8.03 -7.65 6.42
C ASN A 66 8.32 -7.01 5.06
N GLU A 67 7.57 -7.38 4.03
CA GLU A 67 7.66 -6.76 2.70
C GLU A 67 7.32 -5.26 2.75
N PHE A 68 6.37 -4.88 3.60
CA PHE A 68 6.03 -3.47 3.86
C PHE A 68 7.17 -2.68 4.53
N LEU A 69 8.05 -3.34 5.30
CA LEU A 69 9.21 -2.71 5.94
C LEU A 69 10.42 -2.59 5.01
N GLY A 70 10.49 -3.42 3.97
CA GLY A 70 11.63 -3.54 3.04
C GLY A 70 12.67 -4.57 3.44
#